data_AF-I1QJF3-F1
#
_entry.id   AF-I1QJF3-F1
#
_cell.length_a   1.000
_cell.length_b   1.000
_cell.length_c   1.000
_cell.angle_alpha   90.00
_cell.angle_beta   90.00
_cell.angle_gamma   90.00
#
_symmetry.space_group_name_H-M   'P 1'
#
loop_
_entity.id
_entity.type
_entity.pdbx_description
1 polymer ?
#
loop_
_entity_poly.entity_id
_entity_poly.type
_entity_poly.pdbx_seq_one_letter_code
_entity_poly.pdbx_strand_id
1 'polypeptide(L)'
;MHSSTRARLLLAAAVLLLSAAPAARAQETDDERKFGYVPGTENGPGNWSRLDPRWAKCNTGNMQSPIDLSHERLMRILGYLDYSYLPAEASMVNRGHDIEVKFMGNAGRVVINGKAYKLKQLHWHTPSEHTVNGRRYDMELHLVHDDGNSNTAVIGNLYQIGNPDPFLLMLEPFIRRIAGTKDKSEPIGVVDPQLAKSPDAVYYRYMGSLTTPPCTEGVIWTVFKRAQTVAQYQLDLLREAVADGYENNARPLQKVNNRNISIFIPDPKKD
;
A
#
# COMPACT_ATOMS: atom_id res chain seq x y z
N MET A 1 -69.94 -5.85 -43.86
CA MET A 1 -69.82 -4.73 -42.90
C MET A 1 -69.30 -5.28 -41.58
N HIS A 2 -68.43 -4.50 -40.92
CA HIS A 2 -67.83 -4.67 -39.59
C HIS A 2 -66.32 -4.95 -39.57
N SER A 3 -65.65 -3.84 -39.28
CA SER A 3 -64.26 -3.60 -38.93
C SER A 3 -63.85 -4.38 -37.68
N SER A 4 -62.62 -4.91 -37.68
CA SER A 4 -61.91 -5.30 -36.47
C SER A 4 -60.48 -4.78 -36.55
N THR A 5 -60.28 -3.58 -36.02
CA THR A 5 -59.00 -2.95 -35.71
C THR A 5 -58.21 -3.83 -34.74
N ARG A 6 -57.08 -4.40 -35.18
CA ARG A 6 -56.06 -4.95 -34.28
C ARG A 6 -54.92 -3.96 -34.16
N ALA A 7 -54.85 -3.29 -33.01
CA ALA A 7 -53.75 -2.44 -32.61
C ALA A 7 -52.45 -3.26 -32.51
N ARG A 8 -51.39 -2.82 -33.19
CA ARG A 8 -50.05 -3.36 -33.03
C ARG A 8 -49.42 -2.70 -31.79
N LEU A 9 -49.26 -3.44 -30.70
CA LEU A 9 -48.39 -3.02 -29.59
C LEU A 9 -46.94 -3.10 -30.08
N LEU A 10 -46.26 -1.96 -30.15
CA LEU A 10 -44.81 -1.89 -30.26
C LEU A 10 -44.22 -2.11 -28.86
N LEU A 11 -43.71 -3.31 -28.58
CA LEU A 11 -42.82 -3.51 -27.43
C LEU A 11 -41.47 -2.88 -27.78
N ALA A 12 -41.19 -1.70 -27.23
CA ALA A 12 -39.83 -1.17 -27.20
C ALA A 12 -39.02 -1.97 -26.16
N ALA A 13 -38.18 -2.89 -26.63
CA ALA A 13 -37.21 -3.55 -25.77
C ALA A 13 -36.12 -2.54 -25.39
N ALA A 14 -36.20 -1.99 -24.17
CA ALA A 14 -35.12 -1.21 -23.59
C ALA A 14 -33.94 -2.15 -23.28
N VAL A 15 -32.95 -2.18 -24.17
CA VAL A 15 -31.67 -2.83 -23.91
C VAL A 15 -30.92 -1.98 -22.90
N LEU A 16 -31.01 -2.35 -21.62
CA LEU A 16 -30.10 -1.87 -20.58
C LEU A 16 -28.71 -2.45 -20.87
N LEU A 17 -27.90 -1.68 -21.62
CA LEU A 17 -26.46 -1.90 -21.67
C LEU A 17 -25.90 -1.61 -20.28
N LEU A 18 -25.84 -2.62 -19.41
CA LEU A 18 -24.94 -2.59 -18.27
C LEU A 18 -23.52 -2.57 -18.83
N SER A 19 -22.95 -1.37 -18.96
CA SER A 19 -21.51 -1.19 -19.07
C SER A 19 -20.89 -1.76 -17.80
N ALA A 20 -20.41 -2.99 -17.89
CA ALA A 20 -19.50 -3.54 -16.89
C ALA A 20 -18.25 -2.66 -16.92
N ALA A 21 -18.20 -1.66 -16.03
CA ALA A 21 -16.96 -0.95 -15.76
C ALA A 21 -15.93 -2.02 -15.36
N PRO A 22 -14.77 -2.10 -16.03
CA PRO A 22 -13.73 -3.03 -15.63
C PRO A 22 -13.42 -2.74 -14.16
N ALA A 23 -13.49 -3.78 -13.32
CA ALA A 23 -13.12 -3.67 -11.92
C ALA A 23 -11.71 -3.08 -11.86
N ALA A 24 -11.60 -1.84 -11.38
CA ALA A 24 -10.33 -1.16 -11.29
C ALA A 24 -9.40 -2.03 -10.45
N ARG A 25 -8.32 -2.50 -11.06
CA ARG A 25 -7.27 -3.23 -10.36
C ARG A 25 -6.72 -2.29 -9.29
N ALA A 26 -6.62 -2.76 -8.05
CA ALA A 26 -6.03 -2.00 -6.95
C ALA A 26 -4.51 -1.91 -7.14
N GLN A 27 -4.10 -1.12 -8.13
CA GLN A 27 -2.72 -0.76 -8.41
C GLN A 27 -2.62 0.75 -8.28
N GLU A 28 -1.53 1.22 -7.68
CA GLU A 28 -1.24 2.65 -7.58
C GLU A 28 -1.13 3.26 -8.99
N THR A 29 -1.45 4.55 -9.11
CA THR A 29 -1.49 5.22 -10.42
C THR A 29 -0.09 5.31 -11.04
N ASP A 30 0.09 4.84 -12.28
CA ASP A 30 1.37 4.99 -13.02
C ASP A 30 1.56 6.43 -13.59
N ASP A 31 0.50 7.26 -13.63
CA ASP A 31 0.58 8.68 -14.06
C ASP A 31 0.59 9.62 -12.84
N GLU A 32 1.79 9.85 -12.33
CA GLU A 32 2.05 10.41 -11.00
C GLU A 32 2.37 11.92 -11.05
N ARG A 33 2.21 12.57 -12.20
CA ARG A 33 2.52 14.01 -12.38
C ARG A 33 1.49 14.96 -11.75
N LYS A 34 0.44 14.43 -11.12
CA LYS A 34 -0.73 15.22 -10.72
C LYS A 34 -0.89 15.41 -9.22
N PHE A 35 -0.19 14.67 -8.35
CA PHE A 35 -0.41 14.73 -6.90
C PHE A 35 0.90 14.94 -6.12
N GLY A 36 0.82 15.58 -4.96
CA GLY A 36 1.96 15.79 -4.05
C GLY A 36 1.55 15.57 -2.59
N TYR A 37 2.51 15.72 -1.68
CA TYR A 37 2.31 15.45 -0.24
C TYR A 37 2.24 16.69 0.65
N VAL A 38 2.52 17.88 0.11
CA VAL A 38 2.48 19.13 0.88
C VAL A 38 1.02 19.52 1.19
N PRO A 39 0.60 19.58 2.47
CA PRO A 39 -0.77 19.95 2.80
C PRO A 39 -1.10 21.38 2.40
N GLY A 40 -2.31 21.60 1.87
CA GLY A 40 -2.81 22.93 1.49
C GLY A 40 -2.44 23.40 0.08
N THR A 41 -1.53 22.70 -0.63
CA THR A 41 -1.27 22.98 -2.05
C THR A 41 -2.36 22.43 -2.95
N GLU A 42 -2.42 22.90 -4.20
CA GLU A 42 -3.40 22.46 -5.20
C GLU A 42 -3.36 20.94 -5.41
N ASN A 43 -2.16 20.35 -5.46
CA ASN A 43 -1.94 18.92 -5.66
C ASN A 43 -1.80 18.12 -4.35
N GLY A 44 -1.92 18.76 -3.18
CA GLY A 44 -1.69 18.14 -1.87
C GLY A 44 -2.76 17.10 -1.46
N PRO A 45 -2.52 16.32 -0.39
CA PRO A 45 -3.36 15.18 -0.03
C PRO A 45 -4.84 15.47 0.19
N GLY A 46 -5.18 16.65 0.72
CA GLY A 46 -6.57 17.08 0.90
C GLY A 46 -7.32 17.34 -0.42
N ASN A 47 -6.60 17.48 -1.53
CA ASN A 47 -7.14 17.81 -2.84
C ASN A 47 -7.06 16.66 -3.86
N TRP A 48 -6.44 15.51 -3.53
CA TRP A 48 -6.24 14.41 -4.48
C TRP A 48 -7.52 14.01 -5.24
N SER A 49 -8.67 13.95 -4.56
CA SER A 49 -9.94 13.57 -5.20
C SER A 49 -10.43 14.54 -6.28
N ARG A 50 -9.88 15.77 -6.34
CA ARG A 50 -10.24 16.81 -7.31
C ARG A 50 -9.35 16.78 -8.56
N LEU A 51 -8.21 16.10 -8.49
CA LEU A 51 -7.18 16.08 -9.52
C LEU A 51 -7.52 15.07 -10.64
N ASP A 52 -8.25 14.02 -10.29
CA ASP A 52 -8.76 13.01 -11.23
C ASP A 52 -10.06 12.39 -10.69
N PRO A 53 -11.14 12.28 -11.49
CA PRO A 53 -12.38 11.62 -11.06
C PRO A 53 -12.18 10.19 -10.55
N ARG A 54 -11.15 9.48 -11.04
CA ARG A 54 -10.80 8.12 -10.58
C ARG A 54 -10.28 8.11 -9.14
N TRP A 55 -9.85 9.25 -8.61
CA TRP A 55 -9.30 9.42 -7.26
C TRP A 55 -10.36 9.87 -6.25
N ALA A 56 -11.65 9.84 -6.62
CA ALA A 56 -12.76 10.27 -5.76
C ALA A 56 -12.73 9.63 -4.36
N LYS A 57 -12.27 8.37 -4.26
CA LYS A 57 -12.16 7.64 -2.99
C LYS A 57 -11.19 8.27 -2.00
N CYS A 58 -10.21 9.03 -2.46
CA CYS A 58 -9.24 9.69 -1.58
C CYS A 58 -9.89 10.64 -0.56
N ASN A 59 -11.07 11.22 -0.85
CA ASN A 59 -11.81 12.06 0.10
C ASN A 59 -13.21 11.54 0.46
N THR A 60 -13.78 10.64 -0.34
CA THR A 60 -15.13 10.09 -0.09
C THR A 60 -15.12 8.72 0.57
N GLY A 61 -13.96 8.06 0.64
CA GLY A 61 -13.81 6.77 1.31
C GLY A 61 -13.94 6.89 2.84
N ASN A 62 -14.54 5.87 3.46
CA ASN A 62 -14.72 5.77 4.92
C ASN A 62 -13.76 4.75 5.56
N MET A 63 -12.99 4.03 4.76
CA MET A 63 -11.98 3.05 5.18
C MET A 63 -10.60 3.45 4.64
N GLN A 64 -10.28 4.74 4.65
CA GLN A 64 -9.02 5.26 4.14
C GLN A 64 -7.85 4.98 5.10
N SER A 65 -6.68 4.75 4.53
CA SER A 65 -5.38 4.59 5.20
C SER A 65 -4.47 5.79 4.90
N PRO A 66 -3.48 6.12 5.76
CA PRO A 66 -3.12 5.44 7.01
C PRO A 66 -4.01 5.84 8.20
N ILE A 67 -3.86 5.15 9.33
CA ILE A 67 -4.55 5.46 10.60
C ILE A 67 -3.61 5.44 11.80
N ASP A 68 -4.08 6.00 12.92
CA ASP A 68 -3.50 5.76 14.23
C ASP A 68 -3.97 4.42 14.80
N LEU A 69 -3.01 3.61 15.25
CA LEU A 69 -3.20 2.26 15.79
C LEU A 69 -3.25 2.31 17.32
N SER A 70 -4.22 3.06 17.85
CA SER A 70 -4.44 3.27 19.29
C SER A 70 -5.67 2.57 19.86
N HIS A 71 -6.65 2.25 19.01
CA HIS A 71 -7.95 1.68 19.41
C HIS A 71 -7.98 0.17 19.10
N GLU A 72 -7.28 -0.61 19.90
CA GLU A 72 -7.18 -2.05 19.68
C GLU A 72 -8.34 -2.82 20.34
N ARG A 73 -8.91 -3.75 19.59
CA ARG A 73 -9.69 -4.85 20.16
C ARG A 73 -8.84 -6.10 20.08
N LEU A 74 -8.53 -6.70 21.24
CA LEU A 74 -7.90 -8.02 21.29
C LEU A 74 -8.84 -9.02 20.60
N MET A 75 -8.44 -9.52 19.43
CA MET A 75 -9.15 -10.58 18.74
C MET A 75 -8.32 -11.85 18.75
N ARG A 76 -8.81 -12.83 19.51
CA ARG A 76 -8.20 -14.16 19.69
C ARG A 76 -8.13 -15.03 18.42
N ILE A 77 -8.57 -14.52 17.27
CA ILE A 77 -8.70 -15.27 16.00
C ILE A 77 -7.46 -15.07 15.12
N LEU A 78 -6.61 -14.08 15.40
CA LEU A 78 -5.35 -13.92 14.67
C LEU A 78 -4.32 -14.93 15.16
N GLY A 79 -3.45 -15.37 14.25
CA GLY A 79 -2.30 -16.23 14.52
C GLY A 79 -1.03 -15.65 13.91
N TYR A 80 0.06 -16.41 13.97
CA TYR A 80 1.28 -16.07 13.25
C TYR A 80 1.01 -15.85 11.76
N LEU A 81 1.69 -14.86 11.19
CA LEU A 81 1.53 -14.57 9.77
C LEU A 81 2.26 -15.65 8.95
N ASP A 82 1.53 -16.29 8.04
CA ASP A 82 2.06 -17.34 7.18
C ASP A 82 2.76 -16.73 5.96
N TYR A 83 4.07 -16.63 6.06
CA TYR A 83 4.96 -16.18 4.99
C TYR A 83 5.55 -17.36 4.22
N SER A 84 5.60 -17.24 2.91
CA SER A 84 6.40 -18.11 2.06
C SER A 84 7.04 -17.27 0.95
N TYR A 85 8.07 -16.49 1.30
CA TYR A 85 8.84 -15.72 0.33
C TYR A 85 9.92 -16.54 -0.35
N LEU A 86 10.23 -16.17 -1.59
CA LEU A 86 11.21 -16.83 -2.43
C LEU A 86 12.12 -15.75 -3.05
N PRO A 87 13.45 -15.99 -3.16
CA PRO A 87 14.32 -15.13 -3.93
C PRO A 87 13.82 -14.99 -5.37
N ALA A 88 13.80 -13.76 -5.88
CA ALA A 88 13.30 -13.47 -7.23
C ALA A 88 14.05 -12.30 -7.85
N GLU A 89 14.14 -12.31 -9.18
CA GLU A 89 14.62 -11.16 -9.96
C GLU A 89 13.80 -9.91 -9.64
N ALA A 90 14.50 -8.81 -9.37
CA ALA A 90 13.91 -7.53 -9.02
C ALA A 90 14.61 -6.35 -9.69
N SER A 91 13.88 -5.24 -9.79
CA SER A 91 14.39 -3.95 -10.22
C SER A 91 14.13 -2.89 -9.17
N MET A 92 15.06 -1.96 -9.04
CA MET A 92 14.90 -0.72 -8.28
C MET A 92 14.27 0.32 -9.21
N VAL A 93 13.17 0.94 -8.79
CA VAL A 93 12.41 1.89 -9.60
C VAL A 93 12.24 3.19 -8.82
N ASN A 94 12.64 4.31 -9.42
CA ASN A 94 12.25 5.62 -8.92
C ASN A 94 10.92 6.01 -9.56
N ARG A 95 9.83 5.92 -8.78
CA ARG A 95 8.50 6.36 -9.26
C ARG A 95 8.37 7.88 -9.23
N GLY A 96 9.30 8.55 -8.56
CA GLY A 96 9.34 10.00 -8.39
C GLY A 96 8.78 10.40 -7.03
N HIS A 97 7.71 9.75 -6.56
CA HIS A 97 7.16 10.01 -5.22
C HIS A 97 7.67 9.06 -4.14
N ASP A 98 8.26 7.93 -4.53
CA ASP A 98 8.93 6.98 -3.66
C ASP A 98 9.92 6.13 -4.46
N ILE A 99 10.61 5.25 -3.72
CA ILE A 99 11.55 4.27 -4.25
C ILE A 99 10.93 2.89 -4.10
N GLU A 100 10.84 2.14 -5.20
CA GLU A 100 10.19 0.83 -5.27
C GLU A 100 11.22 -0.27 -5.58
N VAL A 101 11.13 -1.40 -4.88
CA VAL A 101 11.68 -2.67 -5.34
C VAL A 101 10.56 -3.47 -6.00
N LYS A 102 10.63 -3.62 -7.32
CA LYS A 102 9.65 -4.34 -8.13
C LYS A 102 10.12 -5.75 -8.43
N PHE A 103 9.34 -6.75 -8.03
CA PHE A 103 9.65 -8.15 -8.37
C PHE A 103 9.13 -8.52 -9.75
N MET A 104 10.01 -9.06 -10.59
CA MET A 104 9.72 -9.45 -11.96
C MET A 104 9.19 -10.89 -12.08
N GLY A 105 9.35 -11.67 -11.01
CA GLY A 105 8.95 -13.08 -10.94
C GLY A 105 8.12 -13.41 -9.71
N ASN A 106 8.14 -14.69 -9.33
CA ASN A 106 7.45 -15.17 -8.13
C ASN A 106 8.32 -14.94 -6.88
N ALA A 107 8.14 -13.80 -6.21
CA ALA A 107 8.79 -13.50 -4.93
C ALA A 107 8.14 -14.21 -3.71
N GLY A 108 7.22 -15.14 -3.98
CA GLY A 108 6.45 -15.84 -2.95
C GLY A 108 5.23 -15.06 -2.51
N ARG A 109 4.76 -15.31 -1.28
CA ARG A 109 3.41 -14.92 -0.84
C ARG A 109 3.26 -14.79 0.68
N VAL A 110 2.14 -14.21 1.06
CA VAL A 110 1.53 -14.33 2.39
C VAL A 110 0.17 -15.04 2.28
N VAL A 111 -0.21 -15.82 3.29
CA VAL A 111 -1.56 -16.42 3.40
C VAL A 111 -2.33 -15.74 4.53
N ILE A 112 -3.52 -15.21 4.21
CA ILE A 112 -4.41 -14.54 5.15
C ILE A 112 -5.79 -15.17 5.02
N ASN A 113 -6.32 -15.70 6.13
CA ASN A 113 -7.63 -16.38 6.18
C ASN A 113 -7.79 -17.46 5.10
N GLY A 114 -6.74 -18.27 4.88
CA GLY A 114 -6.73 -19.35 3.88
C GLY A 114 -6.57 -18.89 2.43
N LYS A 115 -6.40 -17.58 2.19
CA LYS A 115 -6.22 -17.01 0.85
C LYS A 115 -4.79 -16.50 0.66
N ALA A 116 -4.19 -16.87 -0.47
CA ALA A 116 -2.82 -16.48 -0.83
C ALA A 116 -2.77 -15.12 -1.55
N TYR A 117 -1.82 -14.28 -1.16
CA TYR A 117 -1.51 -13.00 -1.79
C TYR A 117 -0.01 -12.99 -2.15
N LYS A 118 0.29 -12.88 -3.45
CA LYS A 118 1.67 -12.90 -3.99
C LYS A 118 2.33 -11.54 -3.79
N LEU A 119 3.58 -11.54 -3.33
CA LEU A 119 4.37 -10.32 -3.18
C LEU A 119 4.68 -9.72 -4.56
N LYS A 120 4.47 -8.41 -4.71
CA LYS A 120 4.65 -7.68 -5.97
C LYS A 120 5.75 -6.65 -5.90
N GLN A 121 5.75 -5.87 -4.82
CA GLN A 121 6.71 -4.80 -4.64
C GLN A 121 6.95 -4.50 -3.16
N LEU A 122 8.02 -3.77 -2.91
CA LEU A 122 8.25 -3.02 -1.69
C LEU A 122 8.44 -1.54 -2.00
N HIS A 123 8.04 -0.66 -1.11
CA HIS A 123 8.38 0.77 -1.19
C HIS A 123 8.43 1.41 0.19
N TRP A 124 9.05 2.59 0.29
CA TRP A 124 9.29 3.28 1.55
C TRP A 124 8.62 4.65 1.60
N HIS A 125 8.06 4.95 2.77
CA HIS A 125 7.59 6.27 3.15
C HIS A 125 8.46 6.87 4.25
N THR A 126 8.78 8.15 4.14
CA THR A 126 9.39 8.93 5.23
C THR A 126 8.59 10.22 5.43
N PRO A 127 8.17 10.57 6.66
CA PRO A 127 8.13 9.71 7.86
C PRO A 127 7.20 8.49 7.69
N SER A 128 7.02 7.68 8.74
CA SER A 128 6.00 6.61 8.69
C SER A 128 4.62 7.19 8.40
N GLU A 129 3.77 6.47 7.67
CA GLU A 129 2.41 6.91 7.39
C GLU A 129 1.49 6.63 8.57
N HIS A 130 1.56 5.41 9.08
CA HIS A 130 0.86 4.98 10.29
C HIS A 130 1.48 5.62 11.53
N THR A 131 0.65 5.67 12.58
CA THR A 131 1.10 6.00 13.94
C THR A 131 0.65 4.91 14.89
N VAL A 132 1.34 4.74 16.01
CA VAL A 132 0.96 3.83 17.09
C VAL A 132 0.83 4.64 18.36
N ASN A 133 -0.37 4.71 18.94
CA ASN A 133 -0.66 5.54 20.10
C ASN A 133 -0.24 7.01 19.89
N GLY A 134 -0.51 7.55 18.70
CA GLY A 134 -0.15 8.91 18.31
C GLY A 134 1.34 9.12 18.00
N ARG A 135 2.21 8.12 18.21
CA ARG A 135 3.63 8.21 17.85
C ARG A 135 3.82 7.95 16.36
N ARG A 136 4.42 8.92 15.67
CA ARG A 136 4.97 8.78 14.31
C ARG A 136 6.40 8.28 14.37
N TYR A 137 6.77 7.44 13.41
CA TYR A 137 8.09 6.84 13.26
C TYR A 137 8.83 7.47 12.08
N ASP A 138 10.13 7.23 11.99
CA ASP A 138 11.02 7.94 11.05
C ASP A 138 10.84 7.45 9.61
N MET A 139 10.44 6.19 9.42
CA MET A 139 10.18 5.58 8.12
C MET A 139 9.19 4.42 8.24
N GLU A 140 8.50 4.09 7.15
CA GLU A 140 7.67 2.90 7.03
C GLU A 140 7.93 2.19 5.69
N LEU A 141 8.16 0.88 5.73
CA LEU A 141 8.27 0.02 4.55
C LEU A 141 6.93 -0.67 4.32
N HIS A 142 6.43 -0.61 3.10
CA HIS A 142 5.25 -1.35 2.66
C HIS A 142 5.66 -2.52 1.77
N LEU A 143 5.16 -3.72 2.09
CA LEU A 143 5.24 -4.91 1.24
C LEU A 143 3.86 -5.15 0.63
N VAL A 144 3.71 -4.91 -0.67
CA VAL A 144 2.41 -4.98 -1.35
C VAL A 144 2.23 -6.33 -2.01
N HIS A 145 1.09 -6.96 -1.72
CA HIS A 145 0.71 -8.26 -2.24
C HIS A 145 -0.65 -8.21 -2.93
N ASP A 146 -0.87 -9.04 -3.96
CA ASP A 146 -2.18 -9.22 -4.58
C ASP A 146 -2.54 -10.70 -4.77
N ASP A 147 -3.84 -10.99 -4.89
CA ASP A 147 -4.35 -12.34 -5.15
C ASP A 147 -4.57 -12.65 -6.65
N GLY A 148 -4.15 -11.76 -7.55
CA GLY A 148 -4.46 -11.83 -8.98
C GLY A 148 -5.90 -11.44 -9.38
N ASN A 149 -6.80 -11.21 -8.43
CA ASN A 149 -8.21 -10.83 -8.64
C ASN A 149 -8.53 -9.46 -8.01
N SER A 150 -7.56 -8.54 -8.04
CA SER A 150 -7.67 -7.17 -7.52
C SER A 150 -7.85 -7.02 -6.01
N ASN A 151 -7.67 -8.08 -5.21
CA ASN A 151 -7.61 -7.94 -3.75
C ASN A 151 -6.15 -7.75 -3.32
N THR A 152 -5.93 -6.73 -2.51
CA THR A 152 -4.59 -6.32 -2.06
C THR A 152 -4.43 -6.56 -0.57
N ALA A 153 -3.25 -7.03 -0.18
CA ALA A 153 -2.80 -7.07 1.20
C ALA A 153 -1.47 -6.34 1.33
N VAL A 154 -1.34 -5.47 2.32
CA VAL A 154 -0.11 -4.71 2.58
C VAL A 154 0.40 -5.02 3.97
N ILE A 155 1.70 -5.26 4.07
CA ILE A 155 2.41 -5.39 5.33
C ILE A 155 3.24 -4.13 5.54
N GLY A 156 3.03 -3.44 6.66
CA GLY A 156 3.77 -2.24 7.06
C GLY A 156 4.78 -2.54 8.17
N ASN A 157 6.03 -2.18 7.95
CA ASN A 157 7.10 -2.24 8.94
C ASN A 157 7.51 -0.82 9.33
N LEU A 158 7.43 -0.49 10.62
CA LEU A 158 7.82 0.81 11.15
C LEU A 158 9.32 0.83 11.46
N TYR A 159 9.97 1.98 11.31
CA TYR A 159 11.40 2.16 11.58
C TYR A 159 11.65 3.42 12.41
N GLN A 160 12.60 3.33 13.33
CA GLN A 160 13.15 4.49 14.04
C GLN A 160 14.65 4.61 13.76
N ILE A 161 15.20 5.81 13.88
CA ILE A 161 16.63 6.04 13.69
C ILE A 161 17.44 5.20 14.69
N GLY A 162 18.45 4.49 14.19
CA GLY A 162 19.31 3.59 14.95
C GLY A 162 20.39 2.95 14.08
N ASN A 163 20.62 1.65 14.28
CA ASN A 163 21.56 0.89 13.45
C ASN A 163 21.10 0.81 11.99
N PRO A 164 22.04 0.68 11.03
CA PRO A 164 21.69 0.47 9.63
C PRO A 164 20.78 -0.74 9.43
N ASP A 165 19.77 -0.58 8.58
CA ASP A 165 18.93 -1.67 8.11
C ASP A 165 19.73 -2.52 7.09
N PRO A 166 19.92 -3.83 7.31
CA PRO A 166 20.72 -4.68 6.43
C PRO A 166 20.14 -4.83 5.03
N PHE A 167 18.81 -4.76 4.88
CA PHE A 167 18.16 -4.87 3.58
C PHE A 167 18.41 -3.61 2.75
N LEU A 168 18.23 -2.43 3.32
CA LEU A 168 18.59 -1.16 2.69
C LEU A 168 20.08 -1.08 2.39
N LEU A 169 20.95 -1.59 3.28
CA LEU A 169 22.41 -1.62 3.05
C LEU A 169 22.77 -2.34 1.74
N MET A 170 22.11 -3.47 1.45
CA MET A 170 22.27 -4.19 0.19
C MET A 170 21.77 -3.37 -1.02
N LEU A 171 20.72 -2.58 -0.83
CA LEU A 171 20.07 -1.79 -1.88
C LEU A 171 20.74 -0.44 -2.16
N GLU A 172 21.57 0.10 -1.25
CA GLU A 172 22.15 1.45 -1.37
C GLU A 172 22.82 1.74 -2.73
N PRO A 173 23.63 0.84 -3.31
CA PRO A 173 24.26 1.11 -4.61
C PRO A 173 23.24 1.32 -5.73
N PHE A 174 22.08 0.65 -5.66
CA PHE A 174 21.02 0.75 -6.64
C PHE A 174 20.22 2.03 -6.45
N ILE A 175 19.89 2.38 -5.20
CA ILE A 175 19.22 3.65 -4.86
C ILE A 175 20.04 4.84 -5.39
N ARG A 176 21.37 4.84 -5.17
CA ARG A 176 22.27 5.89 -5.68
C ARG A 176 22.27 6.01 -7.21
N ARG A 177 22.06 4.90 -7.95
CA ARG A 177 22.05 4.91 -9.43
C ARG A 177 20.74 5.42 -10.03
N ILE A 178 19.66 5.43 -9.26
CA ILE A 178 18.35 5.94 -9.69
C ILE A 178 18.02 7.31 -9.06
N ALA A 179 18.82 7.78 -8.11
CA ALA A 179 18.66 9.09 -7.48
C ALA A 179 18.67 10.22 -8.52
N GLY A 180 17.77 11.19 -8.36
CA GLY A 180 17.64 12.33 -9.27
C GLY A 180 17.19 11.97 -10.70
N THR A 181 16.80 10.71 -10.95
CA THR A 181 16.26 10.26 -12.23
C THR A 181 14.83 9.80 -12.06
N LYS A 182 13.89 10.35 -12.85
CA LYS A 182 12.49 9.94 -12.83
C LYS A 182 12.25 8.76 -13.79
N ASP A 183 11.37 7.84 -13.41
CA ASP A 183 10.92 6.70 -14.22
C ASP A 183 12.07 5.76 -14.65
N LYS A 184 13.21 5.82 -13.94
CA LYS A 184 14.35 4.94 -14.19
C LYS A 184 14.15 3.64 -13.42
N SER A 185 14.30 2.54 -14.15
CA SER A 185 14.38 1.19 -13.60
C SER A 185 15.82 0.69 -13.72
N GLU A 186 16.39 0.24 -12.61
CA GLU A 186 17.72 -0.32 -12.51
C GLU A 186 17.61 -1.78 -12.04
N PRO A 187 18.05 -2.78 -12.84
CA PRO A 187 18.06 -4.16 -12.39
C PRO A 187 18.89 -4.35 -11.12
N ILE A 188 18.32 -5.03 -10.12
CA ILE A 188 19.04 -5.42 -8.88
C ILE A 188 19.65 -6.81 -9.05
N GLY A 189 18.97 -7.67 -9.81
CA GLY A 189 19.22 -9.12 -9.85
C GLY A 189 18.29 -9.85 -8.89
N VAL A 190 18.73 -11.02 -8.40
CA VAL A 190 17.98 -11.81 -7.42
C VAL A 190 17.99 -11.14 -6.04
N VAL A 191 16.81 -10.81 -5.53
CA VAL A 191 16.60 -10.27 -4.18
C VAL A 191 15.83 -11.29 -3.34
N ASP A 192 16.28 -11.54 -2.11
CA ASP A 192 15.54 -12.33 -1.12
C ASP A 192 14.63 -11.43 -0.26
N PRO A 193 13.30 -11.49 -0.41
CA PRO A 193 12.37 -10.66 0.37
C PRO A 193 12.31 -11.03 1.85
N GLN A 194 12.87 -12.17 2.27
CA GLN A 194 12.92 -12.55 3.68
C GLN A 194 13.71 -11.54 4.52
N LEU A 195 14.68 -10.85 3.91
CA LEU A 195 15.47 -9.80 4.56
C LEU A 195 14.66 -8.55 4.91
N ALA A 196 13.52 -8.33 4.24
CA ALA A 196 12.63 -7.19 4.48
C ALA A 196 11.55 -7.49 5.54
N LYS A 197 11.49 -8.70 6.09
CA LYS A 197 10.46 -9.08 7.07
C LYS A 197 10.73 -8.46 8.43
N SER A 198 9.65 -8.11 9.13
CA SER A 198 9.77 -7.81 10.55
C SER A 198 10.14 -9.08 11.32
N PRO A 199 11.11 -9.02 12.27
CA PRO A 199 11.36 -10.10 13.20
C PRO A 199 10.32 -10.15 14.33
N ASP A 200 9.45 -9.13 14.43
CA ASP A 200 8.37 -9.10 15.42
C ASP A 200 7.25 -10.07 15.02
N ALA A 201 6.55 -10.58 16.03
CA ALA A 201 5.35 -11.38 15.83
C ALA A 201 4.09 -10.57 16.14
N VAL A 202 4.19 -9.46 16.89
CA VAL A 202 3.04 -8.64 17.27
C VAL A 202 2.66 -7.70 16.13
N TYR A 203 1.41 -7.80 15.65
CA TYR A 203 0.93 -6.96 14.57
C TYR A 203 -0.52 -6.52 14.73
N TYR A 204 -0.82 -5.36 14.16
CA TYR A 204 -2.18 -4.85 13.96
C TYR A 204 -2.74 -5.34 12.63
N ARG A 205 -4.05 -5.59 12.58
CA ARG A 205 -4.78 -5.98 11.36
C ARG A 205 -6.05 -5.14 11.23
N TYR A 206 -6.25 -4.54 10.07
CA TYR A 206 -7.47 -3.79 9.76
C TYR A 206 -7.76 -3.76 8.25
N MET A 207 -8.99 -3.38 7.88
CA MET A 207 -9.38 -3.11 6.49
C MET A 207 -9.21 -1.61 6.20
N GLY A 208 -8.46 -1.30 5.14
CA GLY A 208 -8.08 0.05 4.78
C GLY A 208 -8.11 0.31 3.28
N SER A 209 -7.25 1.23 2.84
CA SER A 209 -7.07 1.60 1.44
C SER A 209 -5.59 1.62 1.03
N LEU A 210 -5.32 1.83 -0.26
CA LEU A 210 -4.04 2.38 -0.70
C LEU A 210 -3.84 3.77 -0.07
N THR A 211 -2.59 4.13 0.20
CA THR A 211 -2.20 5.42 0.80
C THR A 211 -1.77 6.45 -0.24
N THR A 212 -1.73 6.05 -1.50
CA THR A 212 -1.56 6.92 -2.67
C THR A 212 -2.80 6.85 -3.56
N PRO A 213 -3.04 7.84 -4.44
CA PRO A 213 -4.12 7.75 -5.42
C PRO A 213 -4.01 6.49 -6.29
N PRO A 214 -5.13 5.79 -6.58
CA PRO A 214 -6.53 6.21 -6.44
C PRO A 214 -7.16 6.01 -5.05
N CYS A 215 -6.38 5.65 -4.03
CA CYS A 215 -6.84 5.42 -2.66
C CYS A 215 -7.93 4.34 -2.56
N THR A 216 -7.83 3.30 -3.39
CA THR A 216 -8.77 2.18 -3.45
C THR A 216 -8.90 1.51 -2.09
N GLU A 217 -10.13 1.36 -1.60
CA GLU A 217 -10.48 0.67 -0.35
C GLU A 217 -10.50 -0.85 -0.53
N GLY A 218 -10.59 -1.60 0.58
CA GLY A 218 -10.62 -3.06 0.56
C GLY A 218 -9.23 -3.69 0.70
N VAL A 219 -8.23 -2.90 1.10
CA VAL A 219 -6.87 -3.38 1.36
C VAL A 219 -6.79 -3.99 2.75
N ILE A 220 -6.25 -5.21 2.86
CA ILE A 220 -5.95 -5.83 4.15
C ILE A 220 -4.61 -5.30 4.64
N TRP A 221 -4.60 -4.53 5.72
CA TRP A 221 -3.38 -4.00 6.32
C TRP A 221 -2.90 -4.88 7.47
N THR A 222 -1.61 -5.17 7.49
CA THR A 222 -0.90 -5.81 8.62
C THR A 222 0.26 -4.92 9.02
N VAL A 223 0.24 -4.30 10.20
CA VAL A 223 1.32 -3.38 10.63
C VAL A 223 2.01 -3.93 11.87
N PHE A 224 3.31 -4.20 11.79
CA PHE A 224 4.05 -4.71 12.95
C PHE A 224 4.23 -3.63 14.02
N LYS A 225 4.05 -4.03 15.29
CA LYS A 225 4.03 -3.10 16.41
C LYS A 225 5.43 -2.60 16.76
N ARG A 226 6.42 -3.48 16.79
CA ARG A 226 7.81 -3.10 17.09
C ARG A 226 8.45 -2.43 15.88
N ALA A 227 8.94 -1.22 16.08
CA ALA A 227 9.76 -0.55 15.08
C ALA A 227 11.14 -1.20 14.97
N GLN A 228 11.61 -1.36 13.74
CA GLN A 228 12.97 -1.73 13.38
C GLN A 228 13.87 -0.50 13.40
N THR A 229 15.16 -0.67 13.12
CA THR A 229 16.11 0.45 13.07
C THR A 229 16.55 0.73 11.64
N VAL A 230 16.72 2.02 11.32
CA VAL A 230 17.34 2.49 10.08
C VAL A 230 18.40 3.52 10.43
N ALA A 231 19.53 3.56 9.73
CA ALA A 231 20.51 4.61 9.96
C ALA A 231 20.06 5.93 9.33
N GLN A 232 20.41 7.05 9.96
CA GLN A 232 20.07 8.39 9.45
C GLN A 232 20.45 8.56 7.97
N TYR A 233 21.66 8.16 7.59
CA TYR A 233 22.15 8.30 6.22
C TYR A 233 21.38 7.43 5.20
N GLN A 234 20.79 6.31 5.61
CA GLN A 234 19.97 5.46 4.72
C GLN A 234 18.61 6.10 4.47
N LEU A 235 18.06 6.74 5.49
CA LEU A 235 16.83 7.51 5.39
C LEU A 235 17.04 8.76 4.53
N ASP A 236 18.17 9.45 4.68
CA ASP A 236 18.55 10.57 3.81
C ASP A 236 18.75 10.10 2.36
N LEU A 237 19.36 8.92 2.15
CA LEU A 237 19.52 8.34 0.82
C LEU A 237 18.19 8.10 0.09
N LEU A 238 17.14 7.67 0.80
CA LEU A 238 15.80 7.50 0.22
C LEU A 238 15.15 8.87 -0.09
N ARG A 239 15.29 9.84 0.82
CA ARG A 239 14.74 11.20 0.65
C ARG A 239 15.37 11.96 -0.51
N GLU A 240 16.67 11.83 -0.69
CA GLU A 240 17.40 12.46 -1.78
C GLU A 240 17.16 11.78 -3.14
N ALA A 241 16.72 10.52 -3.12
CA ALA A 241 16.50 9.77 -4.36
C ALA A 241 15.19 10.17 -5.06
N VAL A 242 14.15 10.52 -4.31
CA VAL A 242 12.83 10.92 -4.86
C VAL A 242 12.88 12.32 -5.49
N ALA A 243 11.83 12.71 -6.21
CA ALA A 243 11.72 14.04 -6.79
C ALA A 243 11.52 15.11 -5.70
N ASP A 244 11.92 16.35 -6.00
CA ASP A 244 11.75 17.49 -5.09
C ASP A 244 10.30 17.62 -4.61
N GLY A 245 10.13 17.80 -3.30
CA GLY A 245 8.82 17.91 -2.64
C GLY A 245 8.17 16.58 -2.27
N TYR A 246 8.84 15.45 -2.52
CA TYR A 246 8.44 14.11 -2.07
C TYR A 246 9.34 13.55 -0.96
N GLU A 247 10.29 14.33 -0.44
CA GLU A 247 11.15 13.90 0.67
C GLU A 247 10.34 13.56 1.91
N ASN A 248 9.15 14.18 2.04
CA ASN A 248 8.12 13.80 3.00
C ASN A 248 6.89 13.24 2.27
N ASN A 249 6.95 11.96 1.87
CA ASN A 249 5.92 11.28 1.08
C ASN A 249 4.89 10.53 1.93
N ALA A 250 4.60 11.00 3.15
CA ALA A 250 3.62 10.37 4.03
C ALA A 250 2.25 11.04 3.91
N ARG A 251 1.22 10.28 3.53
CA ARG A 251 -0.17 10.76 3.57
C ARG A 251 -0.57 11.08 5.02
N PRO A 252 -1.32 12.17 5.26
CA PRO A 252 -1.87 12.45 6.58
C PRO A 252 -2.76 11.32 7.11
N LEU A 253 -2.86 11.21 8.44
CA LEU A 253 -3.75 10.26 9.10
C LEU A 253 -5.20 10.47 8.68
N GLN A 254 -5.89 9.36 8.43
CA GLN A 254 -7.29 9.31 8.08
C GLN A 254 -8.12 8.95 9.31
N LYS A 255 -9.40 9.34 9.33
CA LYS A 255 -10.31 9.05 10.44
C LYS A 255 -10.51 7.54 10.57
N VAL A 256 -10.34 6.97 11.76
CA VAL A 256 -10.57 5.54 12.03
C VAL A 256 -12.02 5.13 11.72
N ASN A 257 -12.99 6.04 11.92
CA ASN A 257 -14.42 5.77 11.76
C ASN A 257 -14.82 4.53 12.58
N ASN A 258 -15.71 3.68 12.06
CA ASN A 258 -16.24 2.52 12.77
C ASN A 258 -15.45 1.22 12.51
N ARG A 259 -14.18 1.33 12.13
CA ARG A 259 -13.35 0.16 11.78
C ARG A 259 -12.95 -0.63 13.02
N ASN A 260 -13.01 -1.96 12.90
CA ASN A 260 -12.36 -2.84 13.87
C ASN A 260 -10.87 -2.92 13.55
N ILE A 261 -10.03 -2.65 14.56
CA ILE A 261 -8.58 -2.85 14.52
C ILE A 261 -8.28 -4.00 15.47
N SER A 262 -7.77 -5.10 14.92
CA SER A 262 -7.36 -6.28 15.67
C SER A 262 -5.88 -6.22 15.96
N ILE A 263 -5.43 -6.82 17.06
CA ILE A 263 -4.01 -7.05 17.36
C ILE A 263 -3.76 -8.53 17.63
N PHE A 264 -2.69 -9.08 17.04
CA PHE A 264 -2.15 -10.39 17.36
C PHE A 264 -0.99 -10.24 18.34
N ILE A 265 -1.00 -11.04 19.41
CA ILE A 265 0.08 -11.14 20.39
C ILE A 265 0.32 -12.63 20.63
N PRO A 266 1.56 -13.15 20.43
CA PRO A 266 1.90 -14.52 20.77
C PRO A 266 1.55 -14.87 22.22
N ASP A 267 1.12 -16.12 22.45
CA ASP A 267 0.93 -16.65 23.80
C ASP A 267 2.21 -17.38 24.21
N PRO A 268 3.05 -16.80 25.08
CA PRO A 268 4.36 -17.37 25.42
C PRO A 268 4.28 -18.75 26.12
N LYS A 269 3.08 -19.26 26.41
CA LYS A 269 2.86 -20.60 26.99
C LYS A 269 2.44 -21.65 25.95
N LYS A 270 2.22 -21.28 24.69
CA LYS A 270 1.78 -22.18 23.61
C LYS A 270 2.77 -22.33 22.47
N ASP A 271 3.88 -21.61 22.56
CA ASP A 271 5.02 -21.63 21.63
C ASP A 271 6.20 -22.37 22.27
#